data_AF-A0A0N8PTU0-F1
#
_entry.id   AF-A0A0N8PTU0-F1
#
_cell.length_a   1.000
_cell.length_b   1.000
_cell.length_c   1.000
_cell.angle_alpha   90.00
_cell.angle_beta   90.00
_cell.angle_gamma   90.00
#
_symmetry.space_group_name_H-M   'P 1'
#
loop_
_entity.id
_entity.type
_entity.pdbx_description
1 polymer ?
#
loop_
_entity_poly.entity_id
_entity_poly.type
_entity_poly.pdbx_seq_one_letter_code
_entity_poly.pdbx_strand_id
1 'polypeptide(L)' 'MVSAAVGFNVTQTYTVTDEQNDTIPSNYSRAEVTAYANLDIWQYDIYKKGLFWDSYEGYGSASKPIGVCFNIVYS' A
#
# COMPACT_ATOMS: atom_id res chain seq x y z
N MET A 1 7.07 10.69 -2.57
CA MET A 1 5.68 11.20 -2.46
C MET A 1 5.57 12.44 -3.33
N VAL A 2 4.49 12.60 -4.09
CA VAL A 2 4.25 13.77 -4.96
C VAL A 2 4.56 15.09 -4.25
N SER A 3 4.14 15.22 -2.98
CA SER A 3 4.29 16.43 -2.19
C SER A 3 5.70 16.93 -1.95
N ALA A 4 6.69 16.04 -1.94
CA ALA A 4 8.10 16.43 -1.79
C ALA A 4 8.62 17.16 -3.05
N ALA A 5 8.05 16.86 -4.22
CA ALA A 5 8.45 17.48 -5.48
C ALA A 5 7.68 18.78 -5.76
N VAL A 6 6.39 18.86 -5.39
CA VAL A 6 5.51 19.97 -5.82
C VAL A 6 5.02 20.90 -4.70
N GLY A 7 5.34 20.59 -3.45
CA GLY A 7 5.00 21.44 -2.30
C GLY A 7 3.53 21.41 -1.85
N PHE A 8 2.69 20.54 -2.42
CA PHE A 8 1.31 20.30 -1.97
C PHE A 8 1.01 18.81 -1.86
N ASN A 9 0.10 18.43 -0.95
CA ASN A 9 -0.27 17.03 -0.72
C ASN A 9 -1.40 16.56 -1.65
N VAL A 10 -1.23 15.36 -2.20
CA VAL A 10 -2.30 14.62 -2.87
C VAL A 10 -2.59 13.40 -2.00
N THR A 11 -3.67 13.46 -1.24
CA THR A 11 -4.08 12.36 -0.35
C THR A 11 -5.44 11.83 -0.77
N GLN A 12 -5.50 10.52 -1.01
CA GLN A 12 -6.75 9.79 -1.15
C GLN A 12 -6.74 8.64 -0.14
N THR A 13 -7.81 8.52 0.63
CA THR A 13 -7.99 7.43 1.60
C THR A 13 -8.78 6.30 0.95
N TYR A 14 -8.29 5.07 1.10
CA TYR A 14 -8.98 3.85 0.70
C TYR A 14 -9.12 2.94 1.92
N THR A 15 -10.31 2.37 2.09
CA THR A 15 -10.55 1.31 3.08
C THR A 15 -10.65 -0.02 2.34
N VAL A 16 -9.87 -1.01 2.77
CA VAL A 16 -9.96 -2.39 2.30
C VAL A 16 -10.24 -3.27 3.49
N THR A 17 -11.23 -4.15 3.33
CA THR A 17 -11.60 -5.14 4.34
C THR A 17 -11.40 -6.52 3.71
N ASP A 18 -10.82 -7.43 4.49
CA ASP A 18 -10.61 -8.82 4.10
C ASP A 18 -10.91 -9.72 5.30
N GLU A 19 -11.37 -10.94 5.03
CA GLU A 19 -11.77 -11.90 6.05
C GLU A 19 -11.25 -13.29 5.69
N GLN A 20 -10.63 -13.95 6.67
CA GLN A 20 -10.19 -15.33 6.57
C GLN A 20 -10.70 -16.13 7.76
N ASN A 21 -11.30 -17.28 7.47
CA ASN A 21 -11.68 -18.27 8.48
C ASN A 21 -10.58 -19.34 8.55
N ASP A 22 -10.14 -19.66 9.76
CA ASP A 22 -9.16 -20.70 10.02
C ASP A 22 -9.48 -21.47 11.31
N THR A 23 -8.98 -22.69 11.44
CA THR A 23 -9.19 -23.54 12.60
C THR A 23 -7.87 -24.11 13.07
N ILE A 24 -7.59 -23.96 14.37
CA ILE A 24 -6.37 -24.52 14.98
C ILE A 24 -6.40 -26.04 14.82
N PRO A 25 -5.40 -26.65 14.15
CA PRO A 25 -5.34 -28.10 14.02
C PRO A 25 -5.21 -28.75 15.40
N SER A 26 -5.76 -29.97 15.57
CA SER A 26 -5.90 -30.63 16.87
C SER A 26 -4.59 -30.93 17.61
N ASN A 27 -3.45 -30.89 16.90
CA ASN A 27 -2.12 -31.09 17.46
C ASN A 27 -1.44 -29.80 17.96
N TYR A 28 -2.10 -28.65 17.83
CA TYR A 28 -1.63 -27.35 18.33
C TYR A 28 -2.62 -26.78 19.34
N SER A 29 -2.13 -25.91 20.23
CA SER A 29 -2.95 -25.30 21.30
C SER A 29 -3.17 -23.80 21.09
N ARG A 30 -2.34 -23.18 20.26
CA ARG A 30 -2.33 -21.74 20.00
C ARG A 30 -2.07 -21.47 18.51
N ALA A 31 -2.66 -20.39 18.03
CA ALA A 31 -2.29 -19.77 16.77
C ALA A 31 -1.88 -18.31 17.01
N GLU A 32 -0.87 -17.86 16.29
CA GLU A 32 -0.48 -16.46 16.19
C GLU A 32 -0.81 -15.96 14.79
N VAL A 33 -1.61 -14.90 14.71
CA VAL A 33 -2.09 -14.34 13.45
C VAL A 33 -1.49 -12.95 13.28
N THR A 34 -0.76 -12.75 12.19
CA THR A 34 -0.25 -11.43 11.79
C THR A 34 -0.85 -11.02 10.46
N ALA A 35 -1.45 -9.83 10.41
CA ALA A 35 -2.04 -9.27 9.20
C ALA A 35 -1.10 -8.24 8.58
N TYR A 36 -0.85 -8.38 7.28
CA TYR A 36 -0.03 -7.45 6.49
C TYR A 36 -0.88 -6.82 5.38
N ALA A 37 -0.76 -5.50 5.20
CA ALA A 37 -1.41 -4.84 4.08
C ALA A 37 -0.76 -5.31 2.76
N ASN A 38 -1.57 -5.80 1.83
CA ASN A 38 -1.13 -6.05 0.46
C ASN A 38 -1.28 -4.76 -0.35
N LEU A 39 -0.16 -4.25 -0.87
CA LEU A 39 -0.10 -2.95 -1.54
C LEU A 39 0.25 -3.14 -3.01
N ASP A 40 -0.53 -2.52 -3.88
CA ASP A 40 -0.12 -2.25 -5.24
C ASP A 40 0.67 -0.94 -5.27
N ILE A 41 1.82 -0.93 -5.93
CA ILE A 41 2.79 0.17 -5.89
C ILE A 41 3.07 0.62 -7.32
N TRP A 42 2.74 1.87 -7.61
CA TRP A 42 3.08 2.51 -8.88
C TRP A 42 4.25 3.45 -8.68
N GLN A 43 5.14 3.47 -9.66
CA GLN A 43 6.18 4.48 -9.82
C GLN A 43 5.70 5.53 -10.82
N TYR A 44 6.05 6.79 -10.60
CA TYR A 44 5.70 7.88 -11.51
C TYR A 44 6.76 8.96 -11.51
N ASP A 45 6.83 9.66 -12.63
CA ASP A 45 7.55 10.92 -12.80
C ASP A 45 6.57 12.10 -12.74
N ILE A 46 7.06 13.24 -12.28
CA ILE A 46 6.28 14.45 -12.06
C ILE A 46 6.79 15.53 -13.00
N TYR A 47 5.86 16.11 -13.76
CA TYR A 47 6.15 17.21 -14.66
C TYR A 47 5.22 18.39 -14.38
N LYS A 48 5.76 19.59 -14.39
CA LYS A 48 5.00 20.84 -14.34
C LYS A 48 4.78 21.36 -15.74
N LYS A 49 3.53 21.70 -16.06
CA LYS A 49 3.17 22.25 -17.36
C LYS A 49 3.87 23.60 -17.57
N GLY A 50 4.59 23.73 -18.68
CA GLY A 50 5.14 25.00 -19.14
C GLY A 50 4.47 25.50 -20.42
N LEU A 51 4.79 26.73 -20.82
CA LEU A 51 4.19 27.37 -21.99
C LEU A 51 4.68 26.75 -23.32
N PHE A 52 5.91 26.24 -23.35
CA PHE A 52 6.54 25.66 -24.55
C PHE A 52 7.01 24.21 -24.35
N TRP A 53 7.43 23.86 -23.14
CA TRP A 53 7.80 22.51 -22.74
C TRP A 53 7.46 22.30 -21.27
N ASP A 54 7.22 21.05 -20.89
CA ASP A 54 6.99 20.68 -19.50
C ASP A 54 8.33 20.53 -18.77
N SER A 55 8.41 20.98 -17.52
CA SER A 55 9.60 20.84 -16.68
C SER A 55 9.49 19.62 -15.78
N TYR A 56 10.57 18.85 -15.67
CA TYR A 56 10.65 17.74 -14.71
C TYR A 56 10.80 18.28 -13.29
N GLU A 57 9.95 17.80 -12.38
CA GLU A 57 9.92 18.23 -10.98
C GLU A 57 10.37 17.13 -10.01
N GLY A 58 10.43 15.87 -10.45
CA GLY A 58 10.88 14.76 -9.62
C GLY A 58 10.17 13.45 -9.92
N TYR A 59 10.37 12.47 -9.05
CA TYR A 59 9.78 11.13 -9.14
C TYR A 59 9.23 10.69 -7.80
N GLY A 60 8.40 9.66 -7.79
CA GLY A 60 7.90 9.07 -6.57
C GLY A 60 7.12 7.79 -6.78
N SER A 61 6.56 7.29 -5.69
CA SER A 61 5.67 6.15 -5.69
C SER A 61 4.35 6.48 -4.99
N ALA A 62 3.31 5.74 -5.37
CA ALA A 62 2.02 5.73 -4.70
C ALA A 62 1.66 4.28 -4.41
N SER A 63 1.12 4.05 -3.22
CA SER A 63 0.69 2.72 -2.80
C SER A 63 -0.82 2.72 -2.62
N LYS A 64 -1.50 1.70 -3.13
CA LYS A 64 -2.93 1.46 -2.92
C LYS A 64 -3.09 0.13 -2.19
N PRO A 65 -3.79 0.09 -1.05
CA PRO A 65 -4.16 -1.19 -0.46
C PRO A 65 -5.09 -1.93 -1.42
N ILE A 66 -4.78 -3.20 -1.70
CA ILE A 66 -5.58 -4.08 -2.56
C ILE A 66 -6.09 -5.32 -1.84
N GLY A 67 -5.62 -5.58 -0.62
CA GLY A 67 -6.05 -6.72 0.20
C GLY A 67 -5.27 -6.80 1.51
N VAL A 68 -5.50 -7.87 2.26
CA VAL A 68 -4.74 -8.19 3.47
C VAL A 68 -4.21 -9.61 3.35
N CYS A 69 -2.93 -9.81 3.69
CA CYS A 69 -2.33 -11.13 3.78
C CYS A 69 -2.24 -11.53 5.24
N PHE A 70 -2.84 -12.67 5.60
CA PHE A 70 -2.77 -13.22 6.95
C PHE A 70 -1.69 -14.30 7.01
N ASN A 71 -0.71 -14.11 7.88
CA ASN A 71 0.25 -15.14 8.26
C ASN A 71 -0.21 -15.79 9.57
N ILE A 72 -0.38 -17.11 9.55
CA ILE A 72 -0.84 -17.88 10.70
C ILE A 72 0.25 -18.90 11.08
N VAL A 73 0.72 -18.82 12.31
CA VAL A 73 1.71 -19.74 12.88
C VAL A 73 1.10 -20.50 14.04
N TYR A 74 1.13 -21.83 13.98
CA TYR A 74 0.60 -22.69 15.03
C TYR A 74 1.69 -23.11 16.02
N SER A 75 1.34 -23.17 17.32
CA SER A 75 2.23 -23.58 18.42
C SER A 75 1.52 -24.40 19.49
#